data_AF-A0A9E7ERV8-F1
#
_entry.id   AF-A0A9E7ERV8-F1
#
_cell.length_a   1.000
_cell.length_b   1.000
_cell.length_c   1.000
_cell.angle_alpha   90.00
_cell.angle_beta   90.00
_cell.angle_gamma   90.00
#
_symmetry.space_group_name_H-M   'P 1'
#
loop_
_entity.id
_entity.type
_entity.pdbx_description
1 polymer ?
#
loop_
_entity_poly.entity_id
_entity_poly.type
_entity_poly.pdbx_seq_one_letter_code
_entity_poly.pdbx_strand_id
1 'polypeptide(L)'
;MFMSMVHRCHTIPDNPDIMKKFQVDRGAIKFVLSGANIMCPGLTSPGGALDEEVLEETPVAIMAEGKQHALAIGYTKLSAKDIKTINKGIAVDNMHYLNDGLWKGIDLVAGGRGKKARRTAPMSDDVYLKLLVKLYRFLVRRTGSKFNAVILKRLFMSETSWPPIFLKRLITFMNGKDDKIAVIVGTVTDDKRVYEVPAIKVTALRFTETARG
;
A
#
# COMPACT_ATOMS: atom_id res chain seq x y z
N MET A 1 -0.99 25.11 10.94
CA MET A 1 -1.95 25.12 12.07
C MET A 1 -2.18 23.72 12.65
N PHE A 2 -2.38 22.68 11.82
CA PHE A 2 -2.53 21.28 12.29
C PHE A 2 -1.33 20.73 13.08
N MET A 3 -0.09 20.88 12.57
CA MET A 3 1.11 20.33 13.24
C MET A 3 1.37 20.92 14.63
N SER A 4 1.08 22.21 14.85
CA SER A 4 1.25 22.82 16.18
C SER A 4 0.22 22.31 17.20
N MET A 5 -0.92 21.82 16.73
CA MET A 5 -1.98 21.24 17.56
C MET A 5 -1.66 19.80 17.96
N VAL A 6 -1.13 18.99 17.04
CA VAL A 6 -0.68 17.61 17.31
C VAL A 6 0.51 17.58 18.28
N HIS A 7 1.43 18.54 18.16
CA HIS A 7 2.53 18.69 19.13
C HIS A 7 1.98 19.04 20.52
N ARG A 8 0.95 19.90 20.57
CA ARG A 8 0.26 20.25 21.82
C ARG A 8 -0.47 19.06 22.45
N CYS A 9 -1.04 18.13 21.67
CA CYS A 9 -1.65 16.90 22.22
C CYS A 9 -0.69 16.11 23.10
N HIS A 10 0.56 15.96 22.65
CA HIS A 10 1.58 15.17 23.33
C HIS A 10 2.13 15.88 24.58
N THR A 11 2.03 17.21 24.64
CA THR A 11 2.46 18.03 25.79
C THR A 11 1.33 18.35 26.78
N ILE A 12 0.07 17.98 26.50
CA ILE A 12 -1.05 18.13 27.45
C ILE A 12 -0.77 17.44 28.80
N PRO A 13 -0.13 16.25 28.86
CA PRO A 13 0.22 15.63 30.14
C PRO A 13 1.21 16.46 30.96
N ASP A 14 2.13 17.17 30.28
CA ASP A 14 3.18 17.97 30.92
C ASP A 14 2.72 19.38 31.30
N ASN A 15 1.69 19.92 30.62
CA ASN A 15 1.11 21.23 30.88
C ASN A 15 -0.44 21.18 30.76
N PRO A 16 -1.13 20.87 31.87
CA PRO A 16 -2.57 20.63 31.86
C PRO A 16 -3.44 21.84 31.49
N ASP A 17 -2.93 23.08 31.53
CA ASP A 17 -3.73 24.30 31.31
C ASP A 17 -3.60 24.90 29.90
N ILE A 18 -2.94 24.21 28.97
CA ILE A 18 -2.74 24.71 27.59
C ILE A 18 -4.04 24.79 26.79
N MET A 19 -5.06 24.00 27.15
CA MET A 19 -6.31 23.90 26.40
C MET A 19 -7.51 23.69 27.31
N LYS A 20 -8.65 24.26 26.91
CA LYS A 20 -9.95 24.04 27.55
C LYS A 20 -10.36 22.57 27.43
N LYS A 21 -10.96 22.02 28.48
CA LYS A 21 -11.23 20.58 28.63
C LYS A 21 -12.71 20.30 28.69
N PHE A 22 -13.16 19.33 27.90
CA PHE A 22 -14.48 18.71 28.05
C PHE A 22 -14.30 17.26 28.50
N GLN A 23 -15.20 16.76 29.34
CA GLN A 23 -15.19 15.38 29.79
C GLN A 23 -16.33 14.61 29.14
N VAL A 24 -16.01 13.44 28.60
CA VAL A 24 -16.98 12.48 28.06
C VAL A 24 -17.24 11.35 29.04
N ASP A 25 -18.47 10.85 29.04
CA ASP A 25 -18.84 9.67 29.82
C ASP A 25 -18.14 8.37 29.37
N ARG A 26 -18.20 7.35 30.24
CA ARG A 26 -17.63 6.03 29.94
C ARG A 26 -18.19 5.37 28.68
N GLY A 27 -19.46 5.63 28.34
CA GLY A 27 -20.13 5.04 27.17
C GLY A 27 -19.55 5.58 25.85
N ALA A 28 -19.17 6.85 25.84
CA ALA A 28 -18.63 7.56 24.69
C ALA A 28 -17.15 7.23 24.41
N ILE A 29 -16.37 6.80 25.41
CA ILE A 29 -14.91 6.54 25.28
C ILE A 29 -14.59 5.66 24.07
N LYS A 30 -15.30 4.53 23.89
CA LYS A 30 -15.03 3.60 22.79
C LYS A 30 -15.23 4.24 21.41
N PHE A 31 -16.18 5.16 21.31
CA PHE A 31 -16.52 5.82 20.05
C PHE A 31 -15.50 6.90 19.72
N VAL A 32 -15.05 7.66 20.72
CA VAL A 32 -13.98 8.66 20.57
C VAL A 32 -12.66 7.99 20.14
N LEU A 33 -12.31 6.86 20.76
CA LEU A 33 -11.14 6.05 20.38
C LEU A 33 -11.28 5.37 19.01
N SER A 34 -12.48 5.35 18.43
CA SER A 34 -12.72 4.88 17.07
C SER A 34 -12.75 6.02 16.04
N GLY A 35 -12.45 7.26 16.46
CA GLY A 35 -12.45 8.44 15.60
C GLY A 35 -13.83 9.05 15.32
N ALA A 36 -14.86 8.70 16.10
CA ALA A 36 -16.17 9.34 15.96
C ALA A 36 -16.15 10.79 16.50
N ASN A 37 -17.03 11.63 15.96
CA ASN A 37 -17.30 12.96 16.49
C ASN A 37 -17.96 12.87 17.88
N ILE A 38 -17.73 13.88 18.72
CA ILE A 38 -18.28 13.92 20.06
C ILE A 38 -19.68 14.54 19.98
N MET A 39 -20.67 13.77 20.45
CA MET A 39 -22.08 14.16 20.42
C MET A 39 -22.46 14.87 21.72
N CYS A 40 -23.42 15.82 21.65
CA CYS A 40 -23.90 16.55 22.83
C CYS A 40 -24.29 15.64 24.02
N PRO A 41 -25.04 14.52 23.82
CA PRO A 41 -25.43 13.65 24.93
C PRO A 41 -24.27 13.04 25.72
N GLY A 42 -23.10 12.85 25.08
CA GLY A 42 -21.93 12.28 25.73
C GLY A 42 -21.20 13.26 26.66
N LEU A 43 -21.54 14.57 26.56
CA LEU A 43 -20.99 15.65 27.37
C LEU A 43 -21.97 16.16 28.43
N THR A 44 -23.28 15.96 28.24
CA THR A 44 -24.35 16.39 29.14
C THR A 44 -24.86 15.27 30.06
N SER A 45 -24.32 14.05 29.93
CA SER A 45 -24.62 12.92 30.81
C SER A 45 -24.01 13.10 32.21
N PRO A 46 -24.40 12.30 33.22
CA PRO A 46 -23.90 12.45 34.59
C PRO A 46 -22.37 12.33 34.75
N GLY A 47 -21.69 11.68 33.79
CA GLY A 47 -20.23 11.57 33.74
C GLY A 47 -19.57 12.61 32.83
N GLY A 48 -20.36 13.44 32.13
CA GLY A 48 -19.88 14.50 31.26
C GLY A 48 -19.67 15.81 32.01
N ALA A 49 -18.66 16.58 31.60
CA ALA A 49 -18.36 17.89 32.16
C ALA A 49 -17.98 18.86 31.04
N LEU A 50 -18.50 20.09 31.14
CA LEU A 50 -18.34 21.15 30.15
C LEU A 50 -17.78 22.39 30.84
N ASP A 51 -16.78 23.01 30.22
CA ASP A 51 -16.35 24.36 30.59
C ASP A 51 -17.26 25.37 29.88
N GLU A 52 -17.99 26.18 30.65
CA GLU A 52 -19.03 27.08 30.14
C GLU A 52 -18.50 28.30 29.38
N GLU A 53 -17.20 28.56 29.48
CA GLU A 53 -16.54 29.70 28.81
C GLU A 53 -16.20 29.40 27.34
N VAL A 54 -16.41 28.17 26.89
CA VAL A 54 -16.01 27.72 25.55
C VAL A 54 -17.04 28.15 24.50
N LEU A 55 -16.57 28.95 23.54
CA LEU A 55 -17.32 29.41 22.38
C LEU A 55 -17.24 28.39 21.22
N GLU A 56 -17.97 28.65 20.16
CA GLU A 56 -17.86 27.90 18.90
C GLU A 56 -16.45 28.05 18.29
N GLU A 57 -16.05 27.07 17.48
CA GLU A 57 -14.76 27.01 16.76
C GLU A 57 -13.53 27.07 17.69
N THR A 58 -13.69 26.71 18.95
CA THR A 58 -12.61 26.72 19.95
C THR A 58 -11.98 25.33 20.05
N PRO A 59 -10.64 25.21 20.04
CA PRO A 59 -9.97 23.93 20.22
C PRO A 59 -10.15 23.44 21.66
N VAL A 60 -10.60 22.20 21.82
CA VAL A 60 -10.85 21.56 23.11
C VAL A 60 -10.19 20.20 23.21
N ALA A 61 -9.66 19.89 24.39
CA ALA A 61 -9.17 18.58 24.76
C ALA A 61 -10.30 17.76 25.38
N ILE A 62 -10.50 16.54 24.90
CA ILE A 62 -11.53 15.63 25.36
C ILE A 62 -10.93 14.66 26.38
N MET A 63 -11.41 14.73 27.61
CA MET A 63 -11.00 13.92 28.76
C MET A 63 -11.97 12.75 28.97
N ALA A 64 -11.48 11.61 29.43
CA ALA A 64 -12.34 10.51 29.85
C ALA A 64 -12.74 10.65 31.32
N GLU A 65 -13.98 10.32 31.65
CA GLU A 65 -14.40 10.12 33.04
C GLU A 65 -13.43 9.16 33.77
N GLY A 66 -12.79 9.64 34.83
CA GLY A 66 -11.86 8.85 35.65
C GLY A 66 -10.46 8.67 35.07
N LYS A 67 -10.06 9.42 34.03
CA LYS A 67 -8.70 9.39 33.47
C LYS A 67 -8.05 10.78 33.52
N GLN A 68 -6.74 10.78 33.73
CA GLN A 68 -5.91 11.99 33.81
C GLN A 68 -5.44 12.50 32.43
N HIS A 69 -5.55 11.69 31.38
CA HIS A 69 -5.03 12.00 30.05
C HIS A 69 -6.16 12.28 29.06
N ALA A 70 -5.91 13.19 28.11
CA ALA A 70 -6.82 13.46 27.01
C ALA A 70 -6.91 12.25 26.06
N LEU A 71 -8.14 11.93 25.65
CA LEU A 71 -8.47 10.89 24.67
C LEU A 71 -8.42 11.42 23.24
N ALA A 72 -8.81 12.66 23.03
CA ALA A 72 -8.91 13.28 21.72
C ALA A 72 -8.81 14.80 21.81
N ILE A 73 -8.56 15.43 20.66
CA ILE A 73 -8.66 16.87 20.47
C ILE A 73 -9.59 17.14 19.31
N GLY A 74 -10.44 18.16 19.46
CA GLY A 74 -11.35 18.59 18.43
C GLY A 74 -11.63 20.09 18.47
N TYR A 75 -12.45 20.55 17.54
CA TYR A 75 -13.01 21.90 17.53
C TYR A 75 -14.49 21.86 17.91
N THR A 76 -14.90 22.76 18.78
CA THR A 76 -16.32 22.90 19.15
C THR A 76 -17.12 23.40 17.96
N LYS A 77 -18.23 22.73 17.66
CA LYS A 77 -19.19 23.15 16.63
C LYS A 77 -20.33 23.97 17.19
N LEU A 78 -20.61 23.78 18.48
CA LEU A 78 -21.61 24.49 19.26
C LEU A 78 -20.94 25.08 20.50
N SER A 79 -21.46 26.20 21.01
CA SER A 79 -20.99 26.76 22.27
C SER A 79 -21.36 25.85 23.45
N ALA A 80 -20.62 25.94 24.56
CA ALA A 80 -20.90 25.14 25.75
C ALA A 80 -22.34 25.35 26.30
N LYS A 81 -22.90 26.54 26.11
CA LYS A 81 -24.28 26.89 26.50
C LYS A 81 -25.31 26.22 25.60
N ASP A 82 -25.03 26.16 24.30
CA ASP A 82 -25.92 25.55 23.32
C ASP A 82 -25.90 24.03 23.41
N ILE A 83 -24.75 23.44 23.73
CA ILE A 83 -24.61 21.99 23.97
C ILE A 83 -25.55 21.53 25.08
N LYS A 84 -25.62 22.28 26.20
CA LYS A 84 -26.52 21.97 27.32
C LYS A 84 -27.99 22.10 26.94
N THR A 85 -28.33 23.09 26.10
CA THR A 85 -29.72 23.42 25.77
C THR A 85 -30.30 22.51 24.69
N ILE A 86 -29.54 22.25 23.62
CA ILE A 86 -30.01 21.52 22.43
C ILE A 86 -29.95 20.00 22.68
N ASN A 87 -28.95 19.53 23.42
CA ASN A 87 -28.71 18.13 23.81
C ASN A 87 -28.85 17.08 22.67
N LYS A 88 -28.69 17.52 21.41
CA LYS A 88 -28.78 16.70 20.19
C LYS A 88 -27.79 17.23 19.17
N GLY A 89 -27.23 16.33 18.36
CA GLY A 89 -26.26 16.68 17.32
C GLY A 89 -24.80 16.58 17.77
N ILE A 90 -23.92 17.04 16.89
CA ILE A 90 -22.47 17.01 17.07
C ILE A 90 -22.04 18.24 17.87
N ALA A 91 -21.39 18.02 19.00
CA ALA A 91 -20.87 19.07 19.86
C ALA A 91 -19.44 19.48 19.46
N VAL A 92 -18.59 18.48 19.19
CA VAL A 92 -17.17 18.68 18.85
C VAL A 92 -16.82 17.78 17.66
N ASP A 93 -16.25 18.38 16.62
CA ASP A 93 -15.67 17.65 15.50
C ASP A 93 -14.30 17.08 15.92
N ASN A 94 -14.16 15.77 15.85
CA ASN A 94 -12.97 15.06 16.30
C ASN A 94 -11.86 15.21 15.25
N MET A 95 -10.74 15.80 15.64
CA MET A 95 -9.62 16.05 14.74
C MET A 95 -8.52 15.00 14.89
N HIS A 96 -8.26 14.59 16.13
CA HIS A 96 -7.18 13.69 16.48
C HIS A 96 -7.50 12.93 17.75
N TYR A 97 -7.23 11.64 17.79
CA TYR A 97 -7.56 10.80 18.95
C TYR A 97 -6.46 9.79 19.26
N LEU A 98 -6.46 9.35 20.51
CA LEU A 98 -5.53 8.37 21.05
C LEU A 98 -5.61 7.07 20.22
N ASN A 99 -4.46 6.62 19.72
CA ASN A 99 -4.27 5.47 18.80
C ASN A 99 -4.54 5.69 17.31
N ASP A 100 -4.80 6.92 16.85
CA ASP A 100 -4.86 7.18 15.42
C ASP A 100 -3.47 7.08 14.74
N GLY A 101 -3.44 7.21 13.41
CA GLY A 101 -2.20 7.10 12.62
C GLY A 101 -1.16 8.17 12.94
N LEU A 102 -1.60 9.35 13.39
CA LEU A 102 -0.74 10.47 13.78
C LEU A 102 -0.21 10.28 15.21
N TRP A 103 -0.99 9.65 16.11
CA TRP A 103 -0.64 9.40 17.51
C TRP A 103 0.51 8.39 17.63
N LYS A 104 0.55 7.42 16.71
CA LYS A 104 1.63 6.41 16.66
C LYS A 104 2.92 6.93 16.00
N GLY A 105 2.99 8.21 15.61
CA GLY A 105 4.21 8.84 15.10
C GLY A 105 4.74 8.29 13.77
N ILE A 106 3.90 7.58 13.00
CA ILE A 106 4.29 6.96 11.74
C ILE A 106 3.34 7.46 10.65
N ASP A 107 3.62 8.66 10.15
CA ASP A 107 3.01 9.18 8.93
C ASP A 107 3.64 8.48 7.71
N LEU A 108 3.26 7.23 7.49
CA LEU A 108 3.60 6.49 6.28
C LEU A 108 2.45 6.62 5.29
N VAL A 109 2.62 7.46 4.28
CA VAL A 109 1.77 7.45 3.08
C VAL A 109 1.70 6.00 2.56
N ALA A 110 0.51 5.41 2.61
CA ALA A 110 0.22 4.02 2.23
C ALA A 110 0.85 2.89 3.09
N GLY A 111 1.10 3.11 4.39
CA GLY A 111 1.30 2.03 5.36
C GLY A 111 2.63 1.26 5.24
N GLY A 112 3.66 1.86 4.64
CA GLY A 112 5.06 1.43 4.67
C GLY A 112 5.43 0.14 3.92
N ARG A 113 4.51 -0.81 3.81
CA ARG A 113 4.73 -2.11 3.18
C ARG A 113 4.18 -2.13 1.76
N GLY A 114 5.03 -1.75 0.80
CA GLY A 114 4.72 -1.84 -0.61
C GLY A 114 4.51 -3.28 -1.07
N LYS A 115 3.28 -3.64 -1.45
CA LYS A 115 2.97 -4.94 -2.08
C LYS A 115 3.58 -4.97 -3.49
N LYS A 116 4.42 -5.95 -3.78
CA LYS A 116 4.98 -6.16 -5.12
C LYS A 116 4.03 -7.04 -5.93
N ALA A 117 3.32 -6.45 -6.88
CA ALA A 117 2.43 -7.16 -7.82
C ALA A 117 3.21 -7.87 -8.95
N ARG A 118 4.34 -8.53 -8.63
CA ARG A 118 5.14 -9.29 -9.61
C ARG A 118 5.49 -10.66 -9.06
N ARG A 119 5.53 -11.65 -9.95
CA ARG A 119 5.99 -13.01 -9.60
C ARG A 119 7.47 -12.99 -9.23
N THR A 120 7.78 -13.64 -8.11
CA THR A 120 9.16 -13.78 -7.60
C THR A 120 9.77 -15.14 -7.93
N ALA A 121 8.94 -16.13 -8.26
CA ALA A 121 9.30 -17.50 -8.60
C ALA A 121 8.36 -18.05 -9.69
N PRO A 122 8.78 -19.08 -10.46
CA PRO A 122 7.87 -19.76 -11.38
C PRO A 122 6.82 -20.53 -10.58
N MET A 123 5.60 -20.63 -11.14
CA MET A 123 4.51 -21.42 -10.54
C MET A 123 4.63 -22.92 -10.91
N SER A 124 5.25 -23.22 -12.04
CA SER A 124 5.35 -24.60 -12.56
C SER A 124 6.24 -25.47 -11.68
N ASP A 125 5.86 -26.75 -11.57
CA ASP A 125 6.59 -27.75 -10.81
C ASP A 125 7.70 -28.48 -11.56
N ASP A 126 7.85 -28.22 -12.87
CA ASP A 126 8.89 -28.81 -13.71
C ASP A 126 10.30 -28.61 -13.12
N VAL A 127 11.00 -29.73 -12.93
CA VAL A 127 12.35 -29.79 -12.37
C VAL A 127 13.35 -29.06 -13.26
N TYR A 128 13.27 -29.21 -14.58
CA TYR A 128 14.21 -28.59 -15.53
C TYR A 128 14.07 -27.08 -15.52
N LEU A 129 12.84 -26.57 -15.52
CA LEU A 129 12.57 -25.15 -15.41
C LEU A 129 13.09 -24.58 -14.08
N LYS A 130 12.88 -25.28 -12.96
CA LYS A 130 13.40 -24.87 -11.64
C LYS A 130 14.93 -24.81 -11.63
N LEU A 131 15.62 -25.77 -12.26
CA LEU A 131 17.09 -25.77 -12.38
C LEU A 131 17.58 -24.60 -13.25
N LEU A 132 16.94 -24.37 -14.39
CA LEU A 132 17.27 -23.24 -15.28
C LEU A 132 17.09 -21.90 -14.57
N VAL A 133 16.01 -21.74 -13.80
CA VAL A 133 15.76 -20.55 -12.98
C VAL A 133 16.85 -20.36 -11.92
N LYS A 134 17.31 -21.44 -11.26
CA LYS A 134 18.42 -21.36 -10.28
C LYS A 134 19.70 -20.86 -10.94
N LEU A 135 20.03 -21.36 -12.13
CA LEU A 135 21.18 -20.92 -12.91
C LEU A 135 21.08 -19.43 -13.26
N TYR A 136 19.96 -18.98 -13.83
CA TYR A 136 19.79 -17.58 -14.21
C TYR A 136 19.73 -16.65 -12.99
N ARG A 137 19.18 -17.08 -11.85
CA ARG A 137 19.27 -16.34 -10.58
C ARG A 137 20.71 -16.13 -10.14
N PHE A 138 21.55 -17.15 -10.27
CA PHE A 138 22.98 -17.05 -9.98
C PHE A 138 23.66 -16.06 -10.93
N LEU A 139 23.44 -16.20 -12.24
CA LEU A 139 24.01 -15.32 -13.26
C LEU A 139 23.61 -13.85 -13.08
N VAL A 140 22.34 -13.56 -12.79
CA VAL A 140 21.87 -12.19 -12.55
C VAL A 140 22.58 -11.56 -11.36
N ARG A 141 22.78 -12.33 -10.28
CA ARG A 141 23.45 -11.87 -9.06
C ARG A 141 24.95 -11.61 -9.27
N ARG A 142 25.62 -12.37 -10.13
CA ARG A 142 27.08 -12.29 -10.32
C ARG A 142 27.49 -11.37 -11.46
N THR A 143 26.76 -11.37 -12.58
CA THR A 143 27.15 -10.65 -13.79
C THR A 143 26.54 -9.25 -13.87
N GLY A 144 25.36 -9.02 -13.28
CA GLY A 144 24.67 -7.73 -13.34
C GLY A 144 24.18 -7.33 -14.75
N SER A 145 24.23 -8.21 -15.75
CA SER A 145 23.81 -7.89 -17.11
C SER A 145 22.28 -7.74 -17.21
N LYS A 146 21.83 -6.71 -17.95
CA LYS A 146 20.40 -6.47 -18.20
C LYS A 146 19.74 -7.63 -18.95
N PHE A 147 20.48 -8.30 -19.84
CA PHE A 147 20.02 -9.46 -20.59
C PHE A 147 19.57 -10.60 -19.67
N ASN A 148 20.40 -11.01 -18.72
CA ASN A 148 20.08 -12.09 -17.79
C ASN A 148 18.86 -11.76 -16.92
N ALA A 149 18.72 -10.49 -16.52
CA ALA A 149 17.57 -10.03 -15.75
C ALA A 149 16.25 -10.11 -16.55
N VAL A 150 16.30 -9.82 -17.85
CA VAL A 150 15.14 -9.95 -18.75
C VAL A 150 14.75 -11.42 -18.95
N ILE A 151 15.73 -12.30 -19.19
CA ILE A 151 15.47 -13.75 -19.35
C ILE A 151 14.84 -14.32 -18.08
N LEU A 152 15.41 -14.03 -16.91
CA LEU A 152 14.87 -14.49 -15.62
C LEU A 152 13.44 -13.99 -15.38
N LYS A 153 13.16 -12.73 -15.72
CA LYS A 153 11.80 -12.17 -15.62
C LYS A 153 10.82 -12.91 -16.52
N ARG A 154 11.22 -13.26 -17.75
CA ARG A 154 10.38 -14.00 -18.70
C ARG A 154 10.12 -15.44 -18.27
N LEU A 155 11.11 -16.11 -17.67
CA LEU A 155 10.95 -17.47 -17.13
C LEU A 155 9.92 -17.57 -15.98
N PHE A 156 9.58 -16.47 -15.30
CA PHE A 156 8.56 -16.45 -14.23
C PHE A 156 7.14 -16.17 -14.74
N MET A 157 7.01 -15.79 -16.01
CA MET A 157 5.70 -15.42 -16.55
C MET A 157 4.84 -16.67 -16.82
N SER A 158 3.54 -16.47 -17.01
CA SER A 158 2.61 -17.57 -17.33
C SER A 158 2.72 -18.00 -18.78
N GLU A 159 2.22 -19.20 -19.09
CA GLU A 159 2.31 -19.71 -20.46
C GLU A 159 1.53 -18.87 -21.49
N THR A 160 0.52 -18.13 -21.05
CA THR A 160 -0.25 -17.24 -21.93
C THR A 160 0.58 -16.01 -22.37
N SER A 161 1.63 -15.65 -21.64
CA SER A 161 2.38 -14.40 -21.85
C SER A 161 3.56 -14.51 -22.83
N TRP A 162 3.94 -15.72 -23.23
CA TRP A 162 5.05 -16.00 -24.14
C TRP A 162 4.55 -16.69 -25.43
N PRO A 163 3.83 -15.97 -26.32
CA PRO A 163 3.22 -16.58 -27.50
C PRO A 163 4.26 -17.30 -28.38
N PRO A 164 3.87 -18.41 -29.03
CA PRO A 164 4.78 -19.14 -29.92
C PRO A 164 5.29 -18.22 -31.04
N ILE A 165 6.55 -18.39 -31.41
CA ILE A 165 7.20 -17.61 -32.47
C ILE A 165 7.33 -18.48 -33.72
N PHE A 166 6.73 -18.01 -34.81
CA PHE A 166 6.85 -18.62 -36.13
C PHE A 166 8.22 -18.36 -36.76
N LEU A 167 8.75 -19.34 -37.50
CA LEU A 167 10.02 -19.22 -38.23
C LEU A 167 10.06 -18.00 -39.16
N LYS A 168 8.98 -17.71 -39.89
CA LYS A 168 8.87 -16.51 -40.74
C LYS A 168 9.22 -15.21 -40.00
N ARG A 169 8.74 -15.08 -38.76
CA ARG A 169 8.97 -13.89 -37.93
C ARG A 169 10.42 -13.84 -37.45
N LEU A 170 11.00 -15.00 -37.15
CA LEU A 170 12.39 -15.13 -36.74
C LEU A 170 13.35 -14.73 -37.87
N ILE A 171 13.13 -15.22 -39.09
CA ILE A 171 13.90 -14.86 -40.29
C ILE A 171 13.90 -13.34 -40.50
N THR A 172 12.72 -12.71 -40.38
CA THR A 172 12.58 -11.26 -40.50
C THR A 172 13.42 -10.49 -39.47
N PHE A 173 13.51 -10.99 -38.23
CA PHE A 173 14.30 -10.35 -37.16
C PHE A 173 15.81 -10.59 -37.26
N MET A 174 16.21 -11.68 -37.91
CA MET A 174 17.60 -12.08 -38.11
C MET A 174 18.22 -11.47 -39.37
N ASN A 175 17.43 -10.85 -40.24
CA ASN A 175 17.94 -10.14 -41.40
C ASN A 175 18.98 -9.07 -40.99
N GLY A 176 20.21 -9.19 -41.51
CA GLY A 176 21.35 -8.33 -41.18
C GLY A 176 22.06 -8.64 -39.85
N LYS A 177 21.85 -9.83 -39.27
CA LYS A 177 22.43 -10.25 -37.97
C LYS A 177 22.96 -11.68 -37.98
N ASP A 178 23.65 -12.07 -39.04
CA ASP A 178 24.05 -13.46 -39.27
C ASP A 178 25.03 -14.01 -38.21
N ASP A 179 25.81 -13.14 -37.58
CA ASP A 179 26.77 -13.51 -36.54
C ASP A 179 26.15 -13.73 -35.14
N LYS A 180 24.87 -13.36 -34.96
CA LYS A 180 24.22 -13.36 -33.64
C LYS A 180 23.37 -14.61 -33.42
N ILE A 181 23.23 -15.00 -32.16
CA ILE A 181 22.34 -16.09 -31.75
C ILE A 181 21.01 -15.48 -31.31
N ALA A 182 19.91 -15.93 -31.91
CA ALA A 182 18.57 -15.57 -31.48
C ALA A 182 18.19 -16.35 -30.21
N VAL A 183 17.91 -15.66 -29.11
CA VAL A 183 17.48 -16.28 -27.85
C VAL A 183 16.01 -15.99 -27.60
N ILE A 184 15.20 -17.05 -27.49
CA ILE A 184 13.74 -16.98 -27.35
C ILE A 184 13.33 -17.71 -26.08
N VAL A 185 12.56 -17.04 -25.23
CA VAL A 185 11.94 -17.66 -24.05
C VAL A 185 10.51 -18.03 -24.42
N GLY A 186 10.34 -19.21 -25.03
CA GLY A 186 9.05 -19.71 -25.52
C GLY A 186 9.24 -20.84 -26.54
N THR A 187 8.14 -21.19 -27.22
CA THR A 187 8.12 -22.24 -28.26
C THR A 187 8.35 -21.64 -29.65
N VAL A 188 9.20 -22.27 -30.45
CA VAL A 188 9.37 -21.96 -31.87
C VAL A 188 8.57 -22.97 -32.70
N THR A 189 7.76 -22.44 -33.61
CA THR A 189 6.84 -23.21 -34.47
C THR A 189 7.18 -23.00 -35.94
N ASP A 190 6.99 -24.05 -36.73
CA ASP A 190 7.17 -24.00 -38.18
C ASP A 190 6.04 -23.19 -38.86
N ASP A 191 6.32 -22.66 -40.04
CA ASP A 191 5.36 -21.95 -40.90
C ASP A 191 5.47 -22.48 -42.33
N LYS A 192 4.51 -23.33 -42.72
CA LYS A 192 4.45 -24.00 -44.04
C LYS A 192 4.49 -23.07 -45.25
N ARG A 193 4.31 -21.75 -45.05
CA ARG A 193 4.38 -20.74 -46.12
C ARG A 193 5.81 -20.32 -46.45
N VAL A 194 6.77 -20.69 -45.61
CA VAL A 194 8.19 -20.44 -45.82
C VAL A 194 8.80 -21.69 -46.42
N TYR A 195 9.26 -21.59 -47.66
CA TYR A 195 9.84 -22.72 -48.40
C TYR A 195 11.34 -22.90 -48.13
N GLU A 196 12.05 -21.80 -47.88
CA GLU A 196 13.50 -21.81 -47.62
C GLU A 196 13.79 -21.07 -46.32
N VAL A 197 14.49 -21.74 -45.41
CA VAL A 197 14.93 -21.17 -44.13
C VAL A 197 16.45 -20.95 -44.22
N PRO A 198 16.94 -19.70 -44.13
CA PRO A 198 18.37 -19.43 -44.10
C PRO A 198 19.02 -20.05 -42.86
N ALA A 199 20.32 -20.35 -42.93
CA ALA A 199 21.05 -20.91 -41.80
C ALA A 199 21.08 -19.91 -40.62
N ILE A 200 20.34 -20.21 -39.55
CA ILE A 200 20.17 -19.35 -38.38
C ILE A 200 20.54 -20.09 -37.08
N LYS A 201 21.19 -19.40 -36.15
CA LYS A 201 21.51 -19.92 -34.81
C LYS A 201 20.43 -19.49 -33.82
N VAL A 202 19.64 -20.44 -33.32
CA VAL A 202 18.51 -20.17 -32.42
C VAL A 202 18.60 -20.99 -31.14
N THR A 203 18.34 -20.36 -30.00
CA THR A 203 18.15 -21.03 -28.70
C THR A 203 16.74 -20.71 -28.20
N ALA A 204 15.93 -21.75 -27.98
CA ALA A 204 14.56 -21.63 -27.47
C ALA A 204 14.28 -22.67 -26.37
N LEU A 205 13.19 -22.49 -25.63
CA LEU A 205 12.76 -23.47 -24.62
C LEU A 205 12.19 -24.73 -25.25
N ARG A 206 11.44 -24.57 -26.35
CA ARG A 206 10.83 -25.68 -27.07
C ARG A 206 10.84 -25.40 -28.57
N PHE A 207 11.04 -26.45 -29.34
CA PHE A 207 10.86 -26.46 -30.80
C PHE A 207 9.76 -27.47 -31.12
N THR A 208 8.89 -27.15 -32.08
CA THR A 208 8.05 -28.18 -32.71
C THR A 208 8.93 -29.13 -33.52
N GLU A 209 8.52 -30.38 -33.66
CA GLU A 209 9.28 -31.39 -34.42
C GLU A 209 9.52 -30.92 -35.86
N THR A 210 8.49 -30.32 -36.46
CA THR A 210 8.54 -29.74 -37.82
C THR A 210 9.50 -28.55 -37.94
N ALA A 211 9.81 -27.84 -36.85
CA ALA A 211 10.72 -26.68 -36.89
C ALA A 211 12.16 -27.05 -36.54
N ARG A 212 12.41 -28.30 -36.11
CA ARG A 212 13.73 -28.80 -35.74
C ARG A 212 14.46 -29.44 -36.92
N GLY A 213 13.69 -29.91 -37.92
CA GLY A 213 14.18 -30.67 -39.09
C GLY A 213 14.28 -29.81 -40.34
#